data_AF-A0A917DJC4-F1
#
_entry.id   AF-A0A917DJC4-F1
#
_cell.length_a   1.000
_cell.length_b   1.000
_cell.length_c   1.000
_cell.angle_alpha   90.00
_cell.angle_beta   90.00
_cell.angle_gamma   90.00
#
_symmetry.space_group_name_H-M   'P 1'
#
loop_
_entity.id
_entity.type
_entity.pdbx_description
1 polymer ?
#
loop_
_entity_poly.entity_id
_entity_poly.type
_entity_poly.pdbx_seq_one_letter_code
_entity_poly.pdbx_strand_id
1 'polypeptide(L)'
;MKKISIVLAALFVSTVSFAQTADEVIANYVKAIGGSDAIGKIKDMSMTMTGEIQGQSLEVLIQKKPTNKFLQTVSIVGMGEVQKQVCDGVKAQVGGMQGSQDITEPEKVKAIAMQSFIVPEANYAAIGAKVTYVGKEKVGGADAHKLEVAVGEVKMTEFYDVASGLKVRQVITAETPMGSQTITSDYSDYKDVSGVKFAHKLNQDLGMAQLALTATKVQVNTNLADALFEIK
;
A
#
# COMPACT_ATOMS: atom_id res chain seq x y z
N MET A 1 45.80 32.93 -54.71
CA MET A 1 44.85 31.83 -54.47
C MET A 1 45.01 31.34 -53.03
N LYS A 2 44.21 31.86 -52.09
CA LYS A 2 44.17 31.39 -50.69
C LYS A 2 42.77 30.84 -50.45
N LYS A 3 42.64 29.53 -50.24
CA LYS A 3 41.38 28.85 -49.98
C LYS A 3 41.03 29.05 -48.49
N ILE A 4 39.90 29.69 -48.22
CA ILE A 4 39.31 29.81 -46.88
C ILE A 4 38.36 28.63 -46.72
N SER A 5 38.71 27.69 -45.84
CA SER A 5 37.83 26.59 -45.43
C SER A 5 37.00 27.05 -44.24
N ILE A 6 35.69 27.19 -44.43
CA ILE A 6 34.71 27.41 -43.36
C ILE A 6 34.42 26.06 -42.72
N VAL A 7 34.79 25.91 -41.44
CA VAL A 7 34.41 24.75 -40.62
C VAL A 7 33.05 25.07 -39.99
N LEU A 8 32.02 24.35 -40.43
CA LEU A 8 30.68 24.41 -39.85
C LEU A 8 30.65 23.54 -38.59
N ALA A 9 30.66 24.16 -37.41
CA ALA A 9 30.49 23.46 -36.14
C ALA A 9 29.00 23.18 -35.91
N ALA A 10 28.59 21.92 -36.06
CA ALA A 10 27.25 21.47 -35.68
C ALA A 10 27.18 21.34 -34.14
N LEU A 11 26.40 22.22 -33.50
CA LEU A 11 26.01 22.09 -32.10
C LEU A 11 24.98 20.96 -31.95
N PHE A 12 25.42 19.81 -31.44
CA PHE A 12 24.52 18.79 -30.91
C PHE A 12 23.99 19.24 -29.54
N VAL A 13 22.76 19.75 -29.50
CA VAL A 13 22.02 19.91 -28.24
C VAL A 13 21.51 18.52 -27.85
N SER A 14 22.21 17.85 -26.95
CA SER A 14 21.73 16.61 -26.34
C SER A 14 20.66 16.98 -25.34
N THR A 15 19.39 16.69 -25.67
CA THR A 15 18.32 16.73 -24.68
C THR A 15 18.60 15.65 -23.64
N VAL A 16 18.98 16.06 -22.44
CA VAL A 16 19.07 15.16 -21.29
C VAL A 16 17.64 14.72 -20.98
N SER A 17 17.26 13.55 -21.46
CA SER A 17 16.05 12.88 -20.98
C SER A 17 16.34 12.41 -19.57
N PHE A 18 15.84 13.12 -18.56
CA PHE A 18 15.78 12.59 -17.20
C PHE A 18 14.87 11.36 -17.23
N ALA A 19 15.48 10.18 -17.23
CA ALA A 19 14.73 8.95 -17.08
C ALA A 19 14.14 8.95 -15.66
N GLN A 20 12.81 9.00 -15.56
CA GLN A 20 12.08 8.91 -14.30
C GLN A 20 12.60 7.71 -13.50
N THR A 21 13.00 7.93 -12.26
CA THR A 21 13.47 6.86 -11.37
C THR A 21 12.36 6.38 -10.44
N ALA A 22 12.49 5.15 -9.92
CA ALA A 22 11.59 4.62 -8.90
C ALA A 22 11.53 5.53 -7.66
N ASP A 23 12.69 6.02 -7.22
CA ASP A 23 12.80 6.88 -6.04
C ASP A 23 12.05 8.20 -6.23
N GLU A 24 12.10 8.78 -7.44
CA GLU A 24 11.33 9.99 -7.75
C GLU A 24 9.81 9.73 -7.74
N VAL A 25 9.34 8.57 -8.24
CA VAL A 25 7.91 8.23 -8.21
C VAL A 25 7.43 8.09 -6.77
N ILE A 26 8.19 7.39 -5.92
CA ILE A 26 7.88 7.24 -4.50
C ILE A 26 7.94 8.58 -3.77
N ALA A 27 8.95 9.41 -4.03
CA ALA A 27 9.07 10.74 -3.44
C ALA A 27 7.89 11.66 -3.83
N ASN A 28 7.46 11.59 -5.09
CA ASN A 28 6.29 12.33 -5.57
C ASN A 28 5.01 11.86 -4.88
N TYR A 29 4.83 10.56 -4.69
CA TYR A 29 3.71 10.02 -3.93
C TYR A 29 3.71 10.51 -2.49
N VAL A 30 4.83 10.33 -1.77
CA VAL A 30 4.98 10.76 -0.38
C VAL A 30 4.66 12.25 -0.24
N LYS A 31 5.12 13.09 -1.18
CA LYS A 31 4.79 14.50 -1.23
C LYS A 31 3.29 14.74 -1.48
N ALA A 32 2.68 14.06 -2.45
CA ALA A 32 1.28 14.23 -2.83
C ALA A 32 0.31 13.91 -1.68
N ILE A 33 0.64 12.92 -0.85
CA ILE A 33 -0.19 12.55 0.30
C ILE A 33 0.06 13.41 1.54
N GLY A 34 1.06 14.29 1.60
CA GLY A 34 1.27 15.18 2.75
C GLY A 34 2.72 15.35 3.21
N GLY A 35 3.65 14.57 2.67
CA GLY A 35 5.08 14.66 2.94
C GLY A 35 5.53 13.91 4.21
N SER A 36 6.83 13.63 4.28
CA SER A 36 7.43 12.82 5.34
C SER A 36 7.22 13.39 6.74
N ASP A 37 7.21 14.71 6.90
CA ASP A 37 7.02 15.37 8.20
C ASP A 37 5.61 15.15 8.76
N ALA A 38 4.58 15.17 7.91
CA ALA A 38 3.20 14.91 8.33
C ALA A 38 3.00 13.43 8.65
N ILE A 39 3.55 12.55 7.81
CA ILE A 39 3.51 11.09 8.01
C ILE A 39 4.21 10.71 9.32
N GLY A 40 5.41 11.26 9.59
CA GLY A 40 6.20 10.96 10.78
C GLY A 40 5.56 11.43 12.10
N LYS A 41 4.55 12.30 12.05
CA LYS A 41 3.77 12.73 13.22
C LYS A 41 2.65 11.76 13.58
N ILE A 42 2.37 10.76 12.74
CA ILE A 42 1.32 9.77 13.00
C ILE A 42 1.87 8.64 13.85
N LYS A 43 1.31 8.50 15.07
CA LYS A 43 1.70 7.51 16.08
C LYS A 43 0.80 6.28 16.07
N ASP A 44 -0.43 6.43 15.61
CA ASP A 44 -1.39 5.34 15.44
C ASP A 44 -2.45 5.73 14.40
N MET A 45 -3.11 4.73 13.83
CA MET A 45 -4.22 4.90 12.90
C MET A 45 -5.32 3.87 13.19
N SER A 46 -6.57 4.30 13.10
CA SER A 46 -7.75 3.44 13.04
C SER A 46 -8.57 3.79 11.80
N MET A 47 -8.89 2.79 10.99
CA MET A 47 -9.69 2.93 9.77
C MET A 47 -10.82 1.89 9.79
N THR A 48 -12.05 2.35 9.68
CA THR A 48 -13.23 1.50 9.50
C THR A 48 -13.73 1.66 8.07
N MET A 49 -13.92 0.55 7.39
CA MET A 49 -14.45 0.48 6.03
C MET A 49 -15.67 -0.42 6.00
N THR A 50 -16.65 -0.09 5.18
CA THR A 50 -17.82 -0.94 4.94
C THR A 50 -17.90 -1.33 3.48
N GLY A 51 -18.41 -2.51 3.20
CA GLY A 51 -18.63 -2.99 1.84
C GLY A 51 -19.63 -4.12 1.80
N GLU A 52 -19.64 -4.80 0.66
CA GLU A 52 -20.48 -5.97 0.43
C GLU A 52 -19.66 -7.06 -0.26
N ILE A 53 -19.85 -8.32 0.15
CA ILE A 53 -19.32 -9.49 -0.53
C ILE A 53 -20.45 -10.49 -0.73
N GLN A 54 -20.69 -10.93 -1.97
CA GLN A 54 -21.72 -11.92 -2.30
C GLN A 54 -23.13 -11.61 -1.74
N GLY A 55 -23.54 -10.33 -1.70
CA GLY A 55 -24.84 -9.94 -1.14
C GLY A 55 -24.86 -9.70 0.37
N GLN A 56 -23.73 -9.92 1.07
CA GLN A 56 -23.63 -9.72 2.51
C GLN A 56 -22.84 -8.46 2.83
N SER A 57 -23.42 -7.58 3.65
CA SER A 57 -22.72 -6.40 4.17
C SER A 57 -21.63 -6.81 5.14
N LEU A 58 -20.46 -6.18 5.02
CA LEU A 58 -19.32 -6.40 5.89
C LEU A 58 -18.69 -5.08 6.37
N GLU A 59 -18.00 -5.17 7.49
CA GLU A 59 -17.15 -4.14 8.05
C GLU A 59 -15.72 -4.65 8.15
N VAL A 60 -14.75 -3.83 7.74
CA VAL A 60 -13.33 -4.05 7.95
C VAL A 60 -12.82 -2.98 8.90
N LEU A 61 -12.24 -3.39 10.02
CA LEU A 61 -11.51 -2.50 10.92
C LEU A 61 -10.01 -2.77 10.77
N ILE A 62 -9.24 -1.71 10.53
CA ILE A 62 -7.78 -1.74 10.48
C ILE A 62 -7.25 -0.80 11.55
N GLN A 63 -6.38 -1.30 12.40
CA GLN A 63 -5.69 -0.54 13.43
C GLN A 63 -4.19 -0.78 13.35
N LYS A 64 -3.42 0.31 13.41
CA LYS A 64 -1.97 0.28 13.22
C LYS A 64 -1.28 1.12 14.28
N LYS A 65 -0.18 0.60 14.82
CA LYS A 65 0.89 1.42 15.40
C LYS A 65 2.19 1.07 14.69
N PRO A 66 2.96 2.05 14.19
CA PRO A 66 4.22 1.83 13.46
C PRO A 66 5.36 1.35 14.38
N THR A 67 5.03 0.78 15.54
CA THR A 67 5.88 0.01 16.45
C THR A 67 5.60 -1.49 16.29
N ASN A 68 5.42 -1.97 15.06
CA ASN A 68 5.15 -3.36 14.70
C ASN A 68 3.79 -3.93 15.15
N LYS A 69 2.82 -3.09 15.53
CA LYS A 69 1.51 -3.56 16.00
C LYS A 69 0.43 -3.35 14.95
N PHE A 70 -0.29 -4.41 14.62
CA PHE A 70 -1.29 -4.43 13.57
C PHE A 70 -2.51 -5.24 14.02
N LEU A 71 -3.69 -4.74 13.73
CA LEU A 71 -4.94 -5.47 13.89
C LEU A 71 -5.79 -5.20 12.64
N GLN A 72 -6.31 -6.27 12.07
CA GLN A 72 -7.36 -6.23 11.08
C GLN A 72 -8.47 -7.20 11.49
N THR A 73 -9.72 -6.74 11.47
CA THR A 73 -10.88 -7.61 11.62
C THR A 73 -11.79 -7.43 10.42
N VAL A 74 -12.44 -8.52 10.02
CA VAL A 74 -13.53 -8.52 9.05
C VAL A 74 -14.74 -9.10 9.74
N SER A 75 -15.83 -8.33 9.75
CA SER A 75 -17.10 -8.72 10.35
C SER A 75 -18.20 -8.74 9.30
N ILE A 76 -19.05 -9.75 9.31
CA ILE A 76 -20.24 -9.83 8.45
C ILE A 76 -21.47 -9.53 9.31
N VAL A 77 -22.36 -8.67 8.81
CA VAL A 77 -23.59 -8.32 9.52
C VAL A 77 -24.41 -9.59 9.80
N GLY A 78 -24.75 -9.82 11.08
CA GLY A 78 -25.47 -11.00 11.54
C GLY A 78 -24.60 -12.22 11.88
N MET A 79 -23.33 -12.26 11.45
CA MET A 79 -22.39 -13.34 11.78
C MET A 79 -21.30 -12.91 12.77
N GLY A 80 -21.08 -11.59 12.92
CA GLY A 80 -20.01 -11.04 13.78
C GLY A 80 -18.65 -11.10 13.09
N GLU A 81 -17.59 -11.12 13.89
CA GLU A 81 -16.20 -11.23 13.41
C GLU A 81 -15.97 -12.60 12.76
N VAL A 82 -15.69 -12.61 11.45
CA VAL A 82 -15.45 -13.84 10.67
C VAL A 82 -13.98 -14.06 10.35
N GLN A 83 -13.18 -13.01 10.45
CA GLN A 83 -11.72 -13.05 10.29
C GLN A 83 -11.05 -12.03 11.20
N LYS A 84 -9.92 -12.41 11.78
CA LYS A 84 -9.05 -11.54 12.54
C LYS A 84 -7.59 -11.84 12.25
N GLN A 85 -6.82 -10.81 11.99
CA GLN A 85 -5.37 -10.86 11.94
C GLN A 85 -4.82 -9.85 12.94
N VAL A 86 -3.97 -10.30 13.84
CA VAL A 86 -3.36 -9.45 14.86
C VAL A 86 -1.86 -9.74 14.96
N CYS A 87 -1.07 -8.71 15.20
CA CYS A 87 0.36 -8.78 15.47
C CYS A 87 0.67 -7.82 16.62
N ASP A 88 1.30 -8.34 17.68
CA ASP A 88 1.73 -7.56 18.84
C ASP A 88 3.16 -7.02 18.71
N GLY A 89 3.83 -7.34 17.60
CA GLY A 89 5.22 -7.01 17.28
C GLY A 89 6.22 -8.13 17.57
N VAL A 90 5.80 -9.19 18.27
CA VAL A 90 6.63 -10.37 18.60
C VAL A 90 6.01 -11.65 18.04
N LYS A 91 4.69 -11.76 18.07
CA LYS A 91 3.91 -12.86 17.49
C LYS A 91 2.74 -12.29 16.69
N ALA A 92 2.24 -13.11 15.77
CA ALA A 92 1.02 -12.82 15.05
C ALA A 92 0.03 -13.98 15.20
N GLN A 93 -1.25 -13.70 15.08
CA GLN A 93 -2.30 -14.70 15.02
C GLN A 93 -3.23 -14.36 13.86
N VAL A 94 -3.57 -15.37 13.08
CA VAL A 94 -4.60 -15.28 12.04
C VAL A 94 -5.70 -16.24 12.41
N GLY A 95 -6.92 -15.75 12.55
CA GLY A 95 -8.08 -16.55 12.85
C GLY A 95 -9.28 -16.20 12.00
N GLY A 96 -10.27 -17.08 12.07
CA GLY A 96 -11.56 -16.90 11.45
C GLY A 96 -12.53 -18.00 11.86
N MET A 97 -13.60 -18.18 11.10
CA MET A 97 -14.66 -19.14 11.42
C MET A 97 -14.18 -20.60 11.60
N GLN A 98 -13.05 -20.97 11.01
CA GLN A 98 -12.48 -22.32 11.09
C GLN A 98 -11.48 -22.51 12.24
N GLY A 99 -11.26 -21.47 13.07
CA GLY A 99 -10.28 -21.47 14.14
C GLY A 99 -9.17 -20.43 13.94
N SER A 100 -8.15 -20.50 14.77
CA SER A 100 -7.00 -19.58 14.75
C SER A 100 -5.67 -20.33 14.68
N GLN A 101 -4.70 -19.72 14.01
CA GLN A 101 -3.34 -20.17 13.92
C GLN A 101 -2.39 -19.09 14.45
N ASP A 102 -1.55 -19.48 15.39
CA ASP A 102 -0.43 -18.66 15.84
C ASP A 102 0.72 -18.74 14.83
N ILE A 103 1.31 -17.59 14.57
CA ILE A 103 2.45 -17.40 13.69
C ILE A 103 3.59 -16.91 14.57
N THR A 104 4.57 -17.77 14.77
CA THR A 104 5.76 -17.53 15.60
C THR A 104 7.06 -17.56 14.78
N GLU A 105 7.00 -18.03 13.53
CA GLU A 105 8.12 -18.01 12.59
C GLU A 105 8.58 -16.55 12.36
N PRO A 106 9.83 -16.18 12.71
CA PRO A 106 10.26 -14.78 12.75
C PRO A 106 10.05 -14.02 11.43
N GLU A 107 10.35 -14.64 10.29
CA GLU A 107 10.18 -14.02 8.97
C GLU A 107 8.70 -13.74 8.64
N LYS A 108 7.79 -14.67 9.00
CA LYS A 108 6.35 -14.47 8.81
C LYS A 108 5.78 -13.41 9.75
N VAL A 109 6.22 -13.39 11.01
CA VAL A 109 5.84 -12.33 11.96
C VAL A 109 6.31 -10.98 11.44
N LYS A 110 7.55 -10.88 10.95
CA LYS A 110 8.10 -9.66 10.38
C LYS A 110 7.31 -9.18 9.16
N ALA A 111 6.93 -10.09 8.26
CA ALA A 111 6.08 -9.78 7.11
C ALA A 111 4.71 -9.23 7.53
N ILE A 112 4.10 -9.76 8.59
CA ILE A 112 2.83 -9.23 9.12
C ILE A 112 3.05 -7.89 9.84
N ALA A 113 4.13 -7.75 10.61
CA ALA A 113 4.49 -6.51 11.29
C ALA A 113 4.72 -5.35 10.30
N MET A 114 5.16 -5.62 9.07
CA MET A 114 5.24 -4.61 8.01
C MET A 114 3.87 -3.99 7.66
N GLN A 115 2.75 -4.67 7.92
CA GLN A 115 1.43 -4.07 7.73
C GLN A 115 1.13 -2.95 8.74
N SER A 116 1.89 -2.86 9.84
CA SER A 116 1.79 -1.78 10.82
C SER A 116 2.29 -0.43 10.29
N PHE A 117 3.06 -0.41 9.20
CA PHE A 117 3.40 0.85 8.53
C PHE A 117 2.13 1.49 7.96
N ILE A 118 1.91 2.74 8.35
CA ILE A 118 0.74 3.52 7.93
C ILE A 118 0.88 3.93 6.47
N VAL A 119 2.09 4.36 6.09
CA VAL A 119 2.51 4.62 4.71
C VAL A 119 3.78 3.81 4.46
N PRO A 120 3.69 2.55 4.01
CA PRO A 120 4.86 1.70 3.80
C PRO A 120 5.84 2.28 2.77
N GLU A 121 5.35 3.01 1.78
CA GLU A 121 6.14 3.64 0.71
C GLU A 121 7.17 4.63 1.26
N ALA A 122 6.82 5.36 2.33
CA ALA A 122 7.73 6.26 3.03
C ALA A 122 8.85 5.53 3.79
N ASN A 123 8.75 4.20 3.93
CA ASN A 123 9.63 3.35 4.71
C ASN A 123 10.37 2.31 3.86
N TYR A 124 10.16 2.27 2.53
CA TYR A 124 10.73 1.26 1.63
C TYR A 124 12.24 1.07 1.77
N ALA A 125 13.02 2.16 1.81
CA ALA A 125 14.45 2.07 2.04
C ALA A 125 14.81 1.43 3.40
N ALA A 126 14.11 1.83 4.47
CA ALA A 126 14.36 1.34 5.82
C ALA A 126 14.00 -0.13 6.01
N ILE A 127 12.99 -0.61 5.27
CA ILE A 127 12.53 -2.00 5.36
C ILE A 127 13.20 -2.92 4.32
N GLY A 128 14.17 -2.42 3.56
CA GLY A 128 14.93 -3.19 2.59
C GLY A 128 14.16 -3.54 1.32
N ALA A 129 13.20 -2.70 0.91
CA ALA A 129 12.46 -2.89 -0.32
C ALA A 129 13.37 -2.68 -1.55
N LYS A 130 13.27 -3.58 -2.53
CA LYS A 130 13.82 -3.38 -3.87
C LYS A 130 12.71 -2.85 -4.77
N VAL A 131 12.88 -1.62 -5.27
CA VAL A 131 11.91 -0.96 -6.14
C VAL A 131 12.51 -0.78 -7.54
N THR A 132 11.79 -1.23 -8.56
CA THR A 132 12.20 -1.14 -9.97
C THR A 132 11.16 -0.34 -10.75
N TYR A 133 11.59 0.72 -11.44
CA TYR A 133 10.72 1.44 -12.36
C TYR A 133 10.60 0.65 -13.67
N VAL A 134 9.37 0.30 -14.04
CA VAL A 134 9.09 -0.50 -15.24
C VAL A 134 8.69 0.39 -16.42
N GLY A 135 7.99 1.49 -16.16
CA GLY A 135 7.52 2.40 -17.20
C GLY A 135 6.19 3.05 -16.86
N LYS A 136 5.44 3.44 -17.89
CA LYS A 136 4.07 3.95 -17.75
C LYS A 136 3.07 2.98 -18.36
N GLU A 137 1.92 2.84 -17.73
CA GLU A 137 0.79 2.02 -18.18
C GLU A 137 -0.51 2.76 -17.87
N LYS A 138 -1.57 2.48 -18.63
CA LYS A 138 -2.88 3.09 -18.35
C LYS A 138 -3.60 2.34 -17.25
N VAL A 139 -4.06 3.06 -16.22
CA VAL A 139 -4.95 2.55 -15.18
C VAL A 139 -6.21 3.41 -15.19
N GLY A 140 -7.38 2.80 -15.42
CA GLY A 140 -8.64 3.54 -15.51
C GLY A 140 -8.67 4.59 -16.63
N GLY A 141 -7.83 4.45 -17.67
CA GLY A 141 -7.72 5.39 -18.78
C GLY A 141 -6.69 6.52 -18.59
N ALA A 142 -6.18 6.73 -17.38
CA ALA A 142 -5.13 7.70 -17.05
C ALA A 142 -3.75 7.05 -17.07
N ASP A 143 -2.71 7.82 -17.39
CA ASP A 143 -1.33 7.34 -17.35
C ASP A 143 -0.85 7.20 -15.91
N ALA A 144 -0.27 6.05 -15.56
CA ALA A 144 0.32 5.77 -14.27
C ALA A 144 1.74 5.22 -14.41
N HIS A 145 2.65 5.64 -13.53
CA HIS A 145 3.96 5.04 -13.35
C HIS A 145 3.82 3.66 -12.72
N LYS A 146 4.44 2.65 -13.32
CA LYS A 146 4.46 1.26 -12.86
C LYS A 146 5.77 0.95 -12.16
N LEU A 147 5.66 0.52 -10.91
CA LEU A 147 6.77 0.05 -10.09
C LEU A 147 6.60 -1.43 -9.77
N GLU A 148 7.68 -2.19 -9.84
CA GLU A 148 7.79 -3.51 -9.21
C GLU A 148 8.49 -3.35 -7.87
N VAL A 149 7.84 -3.80 -6.80
CA VAL A 149 8.34 -3.70 -5.43
C VAL A 149 8.50 -5.11 -4.87
N ALA A 150 9.65 -5.40 -4.30
CA ALA A 150 9.92 -6.65 -3.58
C ALA A 150 10.41 -6.34 -2.15
N VAL A 151 9.78 -6.97 -1.16
CA VAL A 151 10.13 -6.87 0.26
C VAL A 151 10.17 -8.27 0.85
N GLY A 152 11.37 -8.81 1.08
CA GLY A 152 11.54 -10.22 1.41
C GLY A 152 10.96 -11.12 0.31
N GLU A 153 10.05 -12.01 0.67
CA GLU A 153 9.34 -12.89 -0.29
C GLU A 153 8.13 -12.22 -0.94
N VAL A 154 7.67 -11.09 -0.40
CA VAL A 154 6.49 -10.38 -0.91
C VAL A 154 6.89 -9.61 -2.17
N LYS A 155 6.17 -9.86 -3.26
CA LYS A 155 6.29 -9.13 -4.52
C LYS A 155 4.96 -8.47 -4.86
N MET A 156 5.04 -7.23 -5.31
CA MET A 156 3.86 -6.47 -5.71
C MET A 156 4.20 -5.54 -6.86
N THR A 157 3.18 -5.23 -7.67
CA THR A 157 3.25 -4.17 -8.67
C THR A 157 2.39 -3.02 -8.20
N GLU A 158 2.94 -1.81 -8.26
CA GLU A 158 2.26 -0.60 -7.81
C GLU A 158 2.17 0.41 -8.95
N PHE A 159 1.06 1.12 -9.00
CA PHE A 159 0.78 2.10 -10.03
C PHE A 159 0.46 3.44 -9.38
N TYR A 160 1.16 4.49 -9.83
CA TYR A 160 1.04 5.85 -9.33
C TYR A 160 0.62 6.77 -10.46
N ASP A 161 -0.52 7.43 -10.31
CA ASP A 161 -1.06 8.34 -11.32
C ASP A 161 -0.08 9.49 -11.61
N VAL A 162 0.18 9.75 -12.89
CA VAL A 162 1.18 10.73 -13.32
C VAL A 162 0.76 12.16 -12.94
N ALA A 163 -0.54 12.46 -12.97
CA ALA A 163 -1.04 13.82 -12.78
C ALA A 163 -1.09 14.21 -11.29
N SER A 164 -1.58 13.31 -10.43
CA SER A 164 -1.77 13.54 -9.00
C SER A 164 -0.62 13.04 -8.14
N GLY A 165 0.19 12.10 -8.64
CA GLY A 165 1.22 11.39 -7.88
C GLY A 165 0.65 10.34 -6.92
N LEU A 166 -0.67 10.15 -6.85
CA LEU A 166 -1.31 9.23 -5.92
C LEU A 166 -1.17 7.77 -6.39
N LYS A 167 -0.99 6.84 -5.44
CA LYS A 167 -1.13 5.42 -5.73
C LYS A 167 -2.58 5.15 -6.14
N VAL A 168 -2.76 4.53 -7.30
CA VAL A 168 -4.10 4.22 -7.85
C VAL A 168 -4.36 2.73 -7.94
N ARG A 169 -3.31 1.91 -8.02
CA ARG A 169 -3.46 0.45 -8.05
C ARG A 169 -2.27 -0.24 -7.38
N GLN A 170 -2.56 -1.37 -6.76
CA GLN A 170 -1.57 -2.35 -6.33
C GLN A 170 -2.04 -3.74 -6.78
N VAL A 171 -1.11 -4.56 -7.24
CA VAL A 171 -1.34 -5.96 -7.60
C VAL A 171 -0.39 -6.81 -6.77
N ILE A 172 -0.95 -7.76 -6.02
CA ILE A 172 -0.18 -8.73 -5.23
C ILE A 172 -0.55 -10.12 -5.74
N THR A 173 0.45 -10.93 -6.00
CA THR A 173 0.25 -12.36 -6.26
C THR A 173 0.71 -13.13 -5.02
N ALA A 174 -0.20 -13.87 -4.41
CA ALA A 174 0.06 -14.68 -3.23
C ALA A 174 -0.19 -16.15 -3.54
N GLU A 175 0.72 -17.02 -3.12
CA GLU A 175 0.49 -18.46 -3.16
C GLU A 175 -0.45 -18.86 -2.03
N THR A 176 -1.58 -19.50 -2.39
CA THR A 176 -2.55 -20.03 -1.42
C THR A 176 -2.61 -21.55 -1.54
N PRO A 177 -3.18 -22.26 -0.55
CA PRO A 177 -3.44 -23.70 -0.68
C PRO A 177 -4.30 -24.07 -1.91
N MET A 178 -5.05 -23.11 -2.47
CA MET A 178 -5.88 -23.30 -3.67
C MET A 178 -5.15 -22.92 -4.98
N GLY A 179 -3.87 -22.55 -4.90
CA GLY A 179 -3.05 -22.08 -6.00
C GLY A 179 -2.69 -20.60 -5.90
N SER A 180 -1.97 -20.10 -6.90
CA SER A 180 -1.57 -18.70 -6.99
C SER A 180 -2.80 -17.81 -7.18
N GLN A 181 -3.03 -16.89 -6.25
CA GLN A 181 -4.12 -15.92 -6.27
C GLN A 181 -3.56 -14.52 -6.50
N THR A 182 -4.08 -13.83 -7.51
CA THR A 182 -3.74 -12.43 -7.76
C THR A 182 -4.85 -11.55 -7.21
N ILE A 183 -4.47 -10.60 -6.37
CA ILE A 183 -5.34 -9.58 -5.78
C ILE A 183 -4.99 -8.25 -6.43
N THR A 184 -5.94 -7.65 -7.14
CA THR A 184 -5.82 -6.29 -7.66
C THR A 184 -6.60 -5.34 -6.76
N SER A 185 -5.94 -4.32 -6.22
CA SER A 185 -6.53 -3.32 -5.35
C SER A 185 -6.45 -1.94 -6.00
N ASP A 186 -7.58 -1.32 -6.27
CA ASP A 186 -7.71 0.03 -6.81
C ASP A 186 -8.07 1.03 -5.69
N TYR A 187 -7.30 2.12 -5.62
CA TYR A 187 -7.41 3.14 -4.57
C TYR A 187 -7.95 4.44 -5.16
N SER A 188 -8.95 5.03 -4.51
CA SER A 188 -9.51 6.32 -4.92
C SER A 188 -10.12 7.10 -3.75
N ASP A 189 -10.66 8.28 -4.03
CA ASP A 189 -11.30 9.17 -3.04
C ASP A 189 -10.34 9.53 -1.90
N TYR A 190 -9.14 10.01 -2.23
CA TYR A 190 -8.15 10.41 -1.24
C TYR A 190 -8.61 11.65 -0.46
N LYS A 191 -8.71 11.54 0.86
CA LYS A 191 -9.11 12.66 1.74
C LYS A 191 -8.06 12.93 2.79
N ASP A 192 -7.93 14.20 3.14
CA ASP A 192 -7.00 14.67 4.15
C ASP A 192 -7.49 14.29 5.56
N VAL A 193 -6.60 13.68 6.34
CA VAL A 193 -6.80 13.36 7.76
C VAL A 193 -5.53 13.78 8.48
N SER A 194 -5.61 14.89 9.22
CA SER A 194 -4.48 15.46 9.96
C SER A 194 -3.25 15.75 9.10
N GLY A 195 -3.45 16.25 7.87
CA GLY A 195 -2.38 16.63 6.96
C GLY A 195 -1.79 15.48 6.13
N VAL A 196 -2.37 14.27 6.23
CA VAL A 196 -2.02 13.13 5.38
C VAL A 196 -3.25 12.63 4.64
N LYS A 197 -3.13 12.35 3.34
CA LYS A 197 -4.21 11.85 2.50
C LYS A 197 -4.29 10.33 2.54
N PHE A 198 -5.48 9.81 2.80
CA PHE A 198 -5.78 8.39 2.79
C PHE A 198 -6.87 8.09 1.76
N ALA A 199 -6.72 7.00 1.01
CA ALA A 199 -7.76 6.51 0.11
C ALA A 199 -9.01 6.12 0.93
N HIS A 200 -10.17 6.69 0.58
CA HIS A 200 -11.44 6.34 1.20
C HIS A 200 -12.25 5.34 0.39
N LYS A 201 -11.77 4.96 -0.81
CA LYS A 201 -12.36 3.88 -1.59
C LYS A 201 -11.28 2.89 -2.00
N LEU A 202 -11.60 1.62 -1.80
CA LEU A 202 -10.76 0.48 -2.15
C LEU A 202 -11.62 -0.55 -2.86
N ASN A 203 -11.34 -0.79 -4.14
CA ASN A 203 -11.98 -1.86 -4.90
C ASN A 203 -10.96 -2.99 -5.09
N GLN A 204 -11.29 -4.18 -4.61
CA GLN A 204 -10.43 -5.36 -4.72
C GLN A 204 -11.05 -6.38 -5.65
N ASP A 205 -10.28 -6.82 -6.63
CA ASP A 205 -10.54 -8.02 -7.40
C ASP A 205 -9.73 -9.17 -6.78
N LEU A 206 -10.44 -10.14 -6.20
CA LEU A 206 -9.89 -11.33 -5.57
C LEU A 206 -9.88 -12.53 -6.54
N GLY A 207 -10.13 -12.31 -7.83
CA GLY A 207 -10.26 -13.31 -8.88
C GLY A 207 -11.68 -13.90 -8.96
N MET A 208 -12.14 -14.54 -7.88
CA MET A 208 -13.47 -15.16 -7.82
C MET A 208 -14.57 -14.23 -7.28
N ALA A 209 -14.18 -13.11 -6.68
CA ALA A 209 -15.08 -12.14 -6.08
C ALA A 209 -14.51 -10.74 -6.22
N GLN A 210 -15.41 -9.75 -6.34
CA GLN A 210 -15.07 -8.35 -6.22
C GLN A 210 -15.55 -7.82 -4.87
N LEU A 211 -14.74 -6.97 -4.26
CA LEU A 211 -15.03 -6.35 -2.97
C LEU A 211 -14.83 -4.84 -3.09
N ALA A 212 -15.90 -4.08 -2.96
CA ALA A 212 -15.86 -2.62 -2.89
C ALA A 212 -15.98 -2.17 -1.44
N LEU A 213 -14.94 -1.51 -0.93
CA LEU A 213 -14.86 -0.97 0.43
C LEU A 213 -14.85 0.55 0.38
N THR A 214 -15.66 1.17 1.24
CA THR A 214 -15.64 2.61 1.48
C THR A 214 -15.28 2.88 2.94
N ALA A 215 -14.25 3.67 3.17
CA ALA A 215 -13.87 4.13 4.49
C ALA A 215 -14.96 5.05 5.06
N THR A 216 -15.59 4.63 6.15
CA THR A 216 -16.59 5.41 6.88
C THR A 216 -15.94 6.25 7.98
N LYS A 217 -14.77 5.83 8.47
CA LYS A 217 -14.03 6.52 9.51
C LYS A 217 -12.52 6.30 9.35
N VAL A 218 -11.76 7.38 9.37
CA VAL A 218 -10.29 7.35 9.43
C VAL A 218 -9.85 8.30 10.54
N GLN A 219 -9.07 7.80 11.48
CA GLN A 219 -8.56 8.57 12.60
C GLN A 219 -7.08 8.26 12.81
N VAL A 220 -6.33 9.25 13.26
CA VAL A 220 -4.92 9.14 13.59
C VAL A 220 -4.65 9.77 14.95
N ASN A 221 -3.58 9.35 15.63
CA ASN A 221 -3.15 9.90 16.91
C ASN A 221 -4.24 9.83 18.00
N THR A 222 -4.99 8.73 18.01
CA THR A 222 -6.08 8.46 18.95
C THR A 222 -5.62 7.82 20.26
N ASN A 223 -4.32 7.54 20.40
CA ASN A 223 -3.73 6.81 21.52
C ASN A 223 -4.36 5.42 21.66
N LEU A 224 -4.37 4.65 20.57
CA LEU A 224 -4.85 3.27 20.60
C LEU A 224 -4.22 2.51 21.77
N ALA A 225 -5.01 1.75 22.53
CA ALA A 225 -4.49 0.98 23.65
C ALA A 225 -3.65 -0.21 23.14
N ASP A 226 -2.56 -0.55 23.84
CA ASP A 226 -1.75 -1.71 23.49
C ASP A 226 -2.50 -3.03 23.62
N ALA A 227 -3.44 -3.11 24.56
CA ALA A 227 -4.31 -4.26 24.79
C ALA A 227 -5.16 -4.65 23.57
N LEU A 228 -5.37 -3.75 22.60
CA LEU A 228 -6.08 -4.05 21.36
C LEU A 228 -5.31 -5.06 20.47
N PHE A 229 -3.99 -5.12 20.63
CA PHE A 229 -3.09 -5.93 19.81
C PHE A 229 -2.63 -7.20 20.51
N GLU A 230 -3.00 -7.40 21.78
CA GLU A 230 -2.58 -8.56 22.55
C GLU A 230 -3.19 -9.86 21.99
N ILE A 231 -2.33 -10.84 21.74
CA ILE A 231 -2.73 -12.21 21.41
C ILE A 231 -2.81 -12.98 22.71
N LYS A 232 -4.01 -13.46 23.05
CA LYS A 232 -4.28 -14.25 24.25
C LYS A 232 -3.86 -15.70 24.08
#